data_AF-A0AAV0LPE8-F1
#
_entry.id   AF-A0AAV0LPE8-F1
#
_cell.length_a   1.000
_cell.length_b   1.000
_cell.length_c   1.000
_cell.angle_alpha   90.00
_cell.angle_beta   90.00
_cell.angle_gamma   90.00
#
_symmetry.space_group_name_H-M   'P 1'
#
loop_
_entity.id
_entity.type
_entity.pdbx_description
1 polymer ?
#
loop_
_entity_poly.entity_id
_entity_poly.type
_entity_poly.pdbx_seq_one_letter_code
_entity_poly.pdbx_strand_id
1 'polypeptide(L)' 'MRKVPSCGHCFHLECLDKWLVRNGSCPMCRTTDLCTTDDNFDHDHL' A
#
# COMPACT_ATOMS: atom_id res chain seq x y z
N MET A 1 -8.42 -2.51 13.96
CA MET A 1 -8.12 -2.33 12.52
C MET A 1 -6.90 -1.43 12.39
N ARG A 2 -6.02 -1.67 11.42
CA ARG A 2 -4.77 -0.94 11.18
C ARG A 2 -4.82 -0.33 9.78
N LYS A 3 -4.35 0.91 9.66
CA LYS A 3 -4.22 1.62 8.40
C LYS A 3 -2.82 1.42 7.84
N VAL A 4 -2.72 1.06 6.56
CA VAL A 4 -1.43 0.94 5.86
C VAL A 4 -0.91 2.36 5.57
N PRO A 5 0.30 2.74 6.01
CA PRO A 5 0.78 4.11 5.88
C PRO A 5 1.03 4.52 4.41
N SER A 6 1.36 3.56 3.53
CA SER A 6 1.68 3.81 2.12
C SER A 6 0.47 4.16 1.25
N CYS A 7 -0.72 3.66 1.59
CA CYS A 7 -1.93 3.83 0.76
C CYS A 7 -3.18 4.26 1.55
N GLY A 8 -3.11 4.27 2.87
CA GLY A 8 -4.20 4.68 3.73
C GLY A 8 -5.38 3.70 3.82
N HIS A 9 -5.24 2.48 3.33
CA HIS A 9 -6.30 1.47 3.45
C HIS A 9 -6.34 0.84 4.84
N CYS A 10 -7.56 0.60 5.35
CA CYS A 10 -7.80 0.04 6.67
C CYS A 10 -8.15 -1.44 6.58
N PHE A 11 -7.41 -2.28 7.31
CA PHE A 11 -7.65 -3.72 7.38
C PHE A 11 -7.66 -4.20 8.83
N HIS A 12 -8.15 -5.42 9.06
CA HIS A 12 -7.93 -6.08 10.35
C HIS A 12 -6.43 -6.33 10.55
N LEU A 13 -5.93 -6.14 11.78
CA LEU A 13 -4.52 -6.35 12.13
C LEU A 13 -4.07 -7.76 11.72
N GLU A 14 -4.78 -8.80 12.18
CA GLU A 14 -4.44 -10.18 11.84
C GLU A 14 -4.47 -10.48 10.33
N CYS A 15 -5.44 -9.93 9.60
CA CYS A 15 -5.51 -10.14 8.16
C CYS A 15 -4.37 -9.44 7.43
N LEU A 16 -4.05 -8.22 7.85
CA LEU A 16 -2.96 -7.43 7.28
C LEU A 16 -1.60 -8.06 7.58
N ASP A 17 -1.36 -8.49 8.82
CA ASP A 17 -0.13 -9.19 9.21
C ASP A 17 0.06 -10.48 8.41
N LYS A 18 -0.96 -11.36 8.34
CA LYS A 18 -0.91 -12.60 7.54
C LYS A 18 -0.65 -12.31 6.06
N TRP A 19 -1.23 -11.24 5.54
CA TRP A 19 -1.06 -10.84 4.16
C TRP A 19 0.32 -10.25 3.88
N LEU A 20 0.84 -9.37 4.75
CA LEU A 20 2.17 -8.78 4.63
C LEU A 20 3.26 -9.84 4.69
N VAL A 21 3.11 -10.86 5.55
CA VAL A 21 4.03 -12.00 5.62
C VAL A 21 4.07 -12.78 4.29
N ARG A 22 2.96 -12.83 3.54
CA ARG A 22 2.86 -13.61 2.30
C ARG A 22 3.21 -12.81 1.03
N ASN A 23 2.71 -11.58 0.94
CA ASN A 23 2.74 -10.77 -0.28
C ASN A 23 3.48 -9.44 -0.12
N GLY A 24 3.75 -8.97 1.11
CA GLY A 24 4.49 -7.72 1.37
C GLY A 24 3.92 -6.46 0.71
N SER A 25 2.66 -6.47 0.32
CA SER A 25 2.01 -5.43 -0.52
C SER A 25 0.59 -5.17 -0.04
N CYS A 26 0.01 -4.01 -0.32
CA CYS A 26 -1.39 -3.76 -0.01
C CYS A 26 -2.35 -4.66 -0.84
N PRO A 27 -3.35 -5.32 -0.25
CA PRO A 27 -4.28 -6.19 -0.99
C PRO A 27 -5.23 -5.42 -1.93
N MET A 28 -5.46 -4.12 -1.72
CA MET A 28 -6.35 -3.31 -2.56
C MET A 28 -5.62 -2.68 -3.73
N CYS A 29 -4.51 -1.99 -3.47
CA CYS A 29 -3.80 -1.19 -4.47
C CYS A 29 -2.44 -1.78 -4.87
N ARG A 30 -2.02 -2.90 -4.26
CA ARG A 30 -0.72 -3.55 -4.47
C ARG A 30 0.49 -2.66 -4.20
N THR A 31 0.31 -1.51 -3.55
CA THR A 31 1.40 -0.65 -3.08
C THR A 31 2.20 -1.39 -2.01
N THR A 32 3.48 -1.63 -2.27
CA THR A 32 4.42 -2.18 -1.29
C THR A 32 4.87 -1.08 -0.34
N ASP A 33 5.11 -1.45 0.91
CA ASP A 33 5.64 -0.52 1.92
C ASP A 33 7.11 -0.08 1.63
N LEU A 34 7.70 -0.55 0.52
CA LEU A 34 9.08 -0.28 0.12
C LEU A 34 9.24 0.81 -0.97
N CYS A 35 8.16 1.47 -1.40
CA CYS A 35 8.28 2.54 -2.38
C CYS A 35 8.55 3.90 -1.70
N THR A 36 9.79 4.15 -1.29
CA THR A 36 10.38 5.49 -1.41
C THR A 36 10.78 5.68 -2.86
N THR A 37 9.86 6.11 -3.70
CA THR A 37 10.18 6.85 -4.92
C THR A 37 8.98 7.71 -5.23
N ASP A 38 9.15 9.00 -4.96
CA ASP A 38 8.91 10.04 -5.96
C ASP A 38 8.53 9.44 -7.32
N ASP A 39 7.24 9.36 -7.59
CA ASP A 39 6.74 9.31 -8.95
C ASP A 39 6.18 10.70 -9.24
N ASN A 40 7.13 11.62 -9.48
CA ASN A 40 6.88 12.70 -10.42
C ASN A 40 6.57 12.05 -11.79
N PHE A 41 5.33 11.60 -11.98
CA PHE A 41 4.80 11.33 -13.31
C PHE A 41 3.67 12.32 -13.58
N ASP A 42 4.12 13.45 -14.10
CA ASP A 42 3.49 14.22 -15.16
C ASP A 42 2.20 13.59 -15.72
N HIS A 43 1.07 14.22 -15.41
CA HIS A 43 -0.06 14.21 -16.33
C HIS A 43 -0.65 15.61 -16.37
N ASP A 44 0.10 16.51 -17.03
CA ASP A 44 -0.55 17.42 -17.96
C ASP A 44 -1.36 16.57 -18.95
N HIS A 45 -2.68 16.59 -18.81
CA HIS A 45 -3.63 16.47 -19.92
C HIS A 45 -5.06 16.64 -19.41
N LEU A 46 -5.49 17.89 -19.22
CA LEU A 46 -6.29 18.67 -20.19
C LEU A 46 -6.84 19.95 -19.51
#